data_AF-A0A3D5AT28-F1
#
_entry.id   AF-A0A3D5AT28-F1
#
_cell.length_a   1.000
_cell.length_b   1.000
_cell.length_c   1.000
_cell.angle_alpha   90.00
_cell.angle_beta   90.00
_cell.angle_gamma   90.00
#
_symmetry.space_group_name_H-M   'P 1'
#
loop_
_entity.id
_entity.type
_entity.pdbx_description
1 polymer ?
#
loop_
_entity_poly.entity_id
_entity_poly.type
_entity_poly.pdbx_seq_one_letter_code
_entity_poly.pdbx_strand_id
1 'polypeptide(L)'
;MRPLRAAVAAVALAAVPALAIVVITGSPAGGHGTMATPVSRVFQCYAEGPESPDSAACRQAVAIGGTQPLYDWNEVNQANAGGNHKAVVPDGKLCSGGRSKYAGFDQARSDWVSTTIPTSGSYTFRFRVTAQHPGVFELYATKR
;
A
#
# COMPACT_ATOMS: atom_id res chain seq x y z
N MET A 1 59.07 36.46 -21.77
CA MET A 1 58.61 35.09 -21.45
C MET A 1 58.41 34.97 -19.95
N ARG A 2 57.33 34.29 -19.53
CA ARG A 2 56.80 34.07 -18.16
C ARG A 2 55.86 35.16 -17.62
N PRO A 3 54.57 35.08 -18.01
CA PRO A 3 53.51 35.23 -17.02
C PRO A 3 52.42 34.17 -17.28
N LEU A 4 52.62 32.94 -16.80
CA LEU A 4 51.62 31.86 -16.96
C LEU A 4 51.62 30.86 -15.81
N ARG A 5 52.13 31.25 -14.64
CA ARG A 5 52.15 30.36 -13.46
C ARG A 5 51.29 30.83 -12.29
N ALA A 6 50.71 32.02 -12.35
CA ALA A 6 49.89 32.58 -11.26
C ALA A 6 48.37 32.42 -11.47
N ALA A 7 47.91 31.84 -12.58
CA ALA A 7 46.48 31.73 -12.90
C ALA A 7 45.90 30.31 -12.75
N VAL A 8 46.70 29.31 -12.34
CA VAL A 8 46.25 27.90 -12.30
C VAL A 8 45.98 27.39 -10.88
N ALA A 9 46.43 28.09 -9.83
CA ALA A 9 46.27 27.62 -8.45
C ALA A 9 45.03 28.19 -7.71
N ALA A 10 44.26 29.10 -8.32
CA ALA A 10 43.08 29.70 -7.69
C ALA A 10 41.74 29.13 -8.19
N VAL A 11 41.75 28.22 -9.17
CA VAL A 11 40.53 27.51 -9.64
C VAL A 11 40.38 26.14 -8.98
N ALA A 12 41.41 25.65 -8.28
CA ALA A 12 41.39 24.35 -7.61
C ALA A 12 40.62 24.34 -6.26
N LEU A 13 40.10 25.48 -5.78
CA LEU A 13 39.53 25.60 -4.43
C LEU A 13 38.02 25.84 -4.36
N ALA A 14 37.29 25.81 -5.49
CA ALA A 14 35.84 26.10 -5.49
C ALA A 14 34.96 25.02 -6.13
N ALA A 15 35.53 23.94 -6.68
CA ALA A 15 34.75 22.93 -7.43
C ALA A 15 34.55 21.60 -6.69
N VAL A 16 34.98 21.48 -5.42
CA VAL A 16 34.96 20.18 -4.70
C VAL A 16 33.79 19.99 -3.70
N PRO A 17 33.05 21.00 -3.17
CA PRO A 17 31.96 20.70 -2.24
C PRO A 17 30.57 20.59 -2.90
N ALA A 18 30.46 20.45 -4.23
CA ALA A 18 29.17 20.40 -4.93
C ALA A 18 28.72 18.99 -5.36
N LEU A 19 29.47 17.94 -5.02
CA LEU A 19 29.13 16.55 -5.40
C LEU A 19 28.56 15.72 -4.24
N ALA A 20 27.78 16.35 -3.37
CA ALA A 20 27.00 15.68 -2.34
C ALA A 20 25.51 15.97 -2.51
N ILE A 21 24.98 15.82 -3.73
CA ILE A 21 23.56 15.59 -3.89
C ILE A 21 23.33 14.11 -3.58
N VAL A 22 23.21 13.79 -2.29
CA VAL A 22 22.52 12.57 -1.90
C VAL A 22 21.06 12.81 -2.24
N VAL A 23 20.67 12.48 -3.48
CA VAL A 23 19.26 12.30 -3.78
C VAL A 23 18.86 11.06 -3.00
N ILE A 24 18.31 11.25 -1.79
CA ILE A 24 17.50 10.22 -1.17
C ILE A 24 16.23 10.18 -2.02
N THR A 25 16.29 9.51 -3.16
CA THR A 25 15.08 9.00 -3.78
C THR A 25 14.55 8.00 -2.76
N GLY A 26 13.55 8.40 -1.96
CA GLY A 26 12.81 7.44 -1.17
C GLY A 26 12.39 6.33 -2.12
N SER A 27 12.89 5.11 -1.90
CA SER A 27 12.51 3.97 -2.72
C SER A 27 10.98 3.92 -2.72
N PRO A 28 10.32 3.82 -3.89
CA PRO A 28 8.87 3.63 -3.91
C PRO A 28 8.57 2.36 -3.09
N ALA A 29 8.06 2.56 -1.88
CA ALA A 29 7.76 1.49 -0.95
C ALA A 29 6.41 0.90 -1.34
N GLY A 30 6.43 -0.04 -2.28
CA GLY A 30 5.29 -0.91 -2.55
C GLY A 30 5.29 -2.05 -1.55
N GLY A 31 4.77 -1.84 -0.35
CA GLY A 31 4.57 -2.92 0.61
C GLY A 31 3.53 -3.91 0.10
N HIS A 32 3.95 -5.05 -0.45
CA HIS A 32 2.99 -6.06 -0.93
C HIS A 32 2.59 -7.03 0.17
N GLY A 33 1.29 -7.03 0.48
CA GLY A 33 0.67 -7.94 1.42
C GLY A 33 -0.76 -7.55 1.77
N THR A 34 -1.36 -8.26 2.72
CA THR A 34 -2.73 -8.01 3.18
C THR A 34 -2.97 -8.65 4.55
N MET A 35 -4.08 -8.31 5.21
CA MET A 35 -4.46 -8.97 6.47
C MET A 35 -4.91 -10.42 6.20
N ALA A 36 -4.27 -11.38 6.84
CA ALA A 36 -4.63 -12.80 6.77
C ALA A 36 -5.42 -13.26 8.00
N THR A 37 -5.27 -12.60 9.14
CA THR A 37 -6.05 -12.89 10.35
C THR A 37 -6.31 -11.59 11.11
N PRO A 38 -7.57 -11.11 11.20
CA PRO A 38 -8.75 -11.59 10.46
C PRO A 38 -8.57 -11.42 8.95
N VAL A 39 -9.15 -12.29 8.13
CA VAL A 39 -8.95 -12.23 6.67
C VAL A 39 -9.48 -10.92 6.08
N SER A 40 -8.72 -10.26 5.20
CA SER A 40 -9.20 -9.08 4.48
C SER A 40 -10.19 -9.46 3.38
N ARG A 41 -11.04 -8.51 2.95
CA ARG A 41 -12.03 -8.75 1.86
C ARG A 41 -11.36 -9.25 0.57
N VAL A 42 -10.31 -8.56 0.12
CA VAL A 42 -9.60 -8.93 -1.12
C VAL A 42 -8.97 -10.32 -1.03
N PHE A 43 -8.42 -10.68 0.14
CA PHE A 43 -7.77 -11.98 0.32
C PHE A 43 -8.77 -13.12 0.46
N GLN A 44 -9.89 -12.86 1.14
CA GLN A 44 -11.01 -13.80 1.20
C GLN A 44 -11.57 -14.08 -0.19
N CYS A 45 -11.84 -13.03 -0.99
CA CYS A 45 -12.35 -13.21 -2.35
C CYS A 45 -11.34 -13.90 -3.28
N TYR A 46 -10.03 -13.68 -3.08
CA TYR A 46 -9.01 -14.45 -3.78
C TYR A 46 -9.06 -15.94 -3.38
N ALA A 47 -9.23 -16.24 -2.09
CA ALA A 47 -9.33 -17.61 -1.59
C ALA A 47 -10.60 -18.34 -2.05
N GLU A 48 -11.69 -17.61 -2.31
CA GLU A 48 -12.92 -18.15 -2.93
C GLU A 48 -12.75 -18.49 -4.41
N GLY A 49 -11.65 -18.08 -5.05
CA GLY A 49 -11.41 -18.30 -6.48
C GLY A 49 -11.86 -17.11 -7.33
N PRO A 50 -10.93 -16.36 -7.95
CA PRO A 50 -11.27 -15.14 -8.68
C PRO A 50 -12.30 -15.30 -9.81
N GLU A 51 -12.24 -16.42 -10.54
CA GLU A 51 -13.08 -16.66 -11.72
C GLU A 51 -14.52 -17.06 -11.37
N SER A 52 -14.74 -17.62 -10.18
CA SER A 52 -16.06 -18.10 -9.76
C SER A 52 -16.18 -18.12 -8.23
N PRO A 53 -16.20 -16.96 -7.56
CA PRO A 53 -16.25 -16.91 -6.10
C PRO A 53 -17.62 -17.30 -5.54
N ASP A 54 -17.59 -17.90 -4.35
CA ASP A 54 -18.76 -18.50 -3.68
C ASP A 54 -19.68 -17.49 -3.01
N SER A 55 -19.15 -16.41 -2.45
CA SER A 55 -19.95 -15.41 -1.74
C SER A 55 -20.58 -14.39 -2.69
N ALA A 56 -21.79 -13.92 -2.36
CA ALA A 56 -22.44 -12.86 -3.12
C ALA A 56 -21.63 -11.55 -3.11
N ALA A 57 -20.85 -11.33 -2.05
CA ALA A 57 -19.98 -10.17 -1.91
C ALA A 57 -18.80 -10.21 -2.88
N CYS A 58 -18.12 -11.34 -2.95
CA CYS A 58 -16.99 -11.52 -3.86
C CYS A 58 -17.44 -11.58 -5.32
N ARG A 59 -18.57 -12.22 -5.64
CA ARG A 59 -19.14 -12.15 -7.00
C ARG A 59 -19.41 -10.72 -7.45
N GLN A 60 -20.01 -9.91 -6.59
CA GLN A 60 -20.27 -8.51 -6.94
C GLN A 60 -18.98 -7.69 -7.04
N ALA A 61 -17.97 -7.99 -6.20
CA ALA A 61 -16.68 -7.31 -6.29
C ALA A 61 -16.00 -7.60 -7.64
N VAL A 62 -16.04 -8.86 -8.11
CA VAL A 62 -15.57 -9.27 -9.44
C VAL A 62 -16.40 -8.62 -10.54
N ALA A 63 -17.73 -8.56 -10.41
CA ALA A 63 -18.59 -7.91 -11.39
C ALA A 63 -18.27 -6.40 -11.56
N ILE A 64 -17.76 -5.74 -10.51
CA ILE A 64 -17.38 -4.32 -10.55
C ILE A 64 -15.94 -4.14 -11.07
N GLY A 65 -14.99 -4.94 -10.59
CA GLY A 65 -13.55 -4.72 -10.81
C GLY A 65 -12.85 -5.69 -11.76
N GLY A 66 -13.55 -6.72 -12.24
CA GLY A 66 -12.95 -7.87 -12.90
C GLY A 66 -12.23 -8.81 -11.93
N THR A 67 -11.55 -9.82 -12.47
CA THR A 67 -10.83 -10.84 -11.67
C THR A 67 -9.41 -10.42 -11.28
N GLN A 68 -8.77 -9.57 -12.10
CA GLN A 68 -7.39 -9.11 -11.89
C GLN A 68 -7.11 -8.52 -10.49
N PRO A 69 -8.00 -7.71 -9.87
CA PRO A 69 -7.76 -7.20 -8.51
C PRO A 69 -7.59 -8.30 -7.46
N LEU A 70 -8.20 -9.48 -7.67
CA LEU A 70 -8.05 -10.62 -6.77
C LEU A 70 -6.74 -11.36 -7.00
N TYR A 71 -6.22 -11.44 -8.23
CA TYR A 71 -4.86 -11.94 -8.45
C TYR A 71 -3.81 -11.01 -7.87
N ASP A 72 -4.09 -9.71 -7.86
CA ASP A 72 -3.24 -8.67 -7.28
C ASP A 72 -3.68 -8.31 -5.84
N TRP A 73 -4.12 -9.31 -5.07
CA TRP A 73 -4.68 -9.15 -3.73
C TRP A 73 -3.72 -8.50 -2.72
N ASN A 74 -2.43 -8.56 -3.00
CA ASN A 74 -1.34 -8.05 -2.18
C ASN A 74 -1.00 -6.57 -2.48
N GLU A 75 -1.72 -5.88 -3.37
CA GLU A 75 -1.36 -4.54 -3.84
C GLU A 75 -2.49 -3.50 -3.69
N VAL A 76 -3.32 -3.60 -2.64
CA VAL A 76 -4.19 -2.48 -2.25
C VAL A 76 -3.32 -1.41 -1.57
N ASN A 77 -2.60 -0.62 -2.37
CA ASN A 77 -1.58 0.33 -1.94
C ASN A 77 -1.84 1.76 -2.41
N GLN A 78 -1.03 2.70 -1.93
CA GLN A 78 -0.95 4.08 -2.43
C GLN A 78 0.52 4.50 -2.47
N ALA A 79 1.12 4.49 -3.67
CA ALA A 79 2.55 4.74 -3.86
C ALA A 79 3.02 6.11 -3.33
N ASN A 80 2.13 7.10 -3.36
CA ASN A 80 2.43 8.48 -2.99
C ASN A 80 1.72 8.93 -1.69
N ALA A 81 1.33 8.00 -0.82
CA ALA A 81 0.66 8.37 0.43
C ALA A 81 1.55 9.20 1.35
N GLY A 82 2.85 8.88 1.46
CA GLY A 82 3.80 9.62 2.31
C GLY A 82 3.36 9.75 3.77
N GLY A 83 2.61 8.77 4.30
CA GLY A 83 1.98 8.83 5.63
C GLY A 83 0.70 9.67 5.71
N ASN A 84 0.36 10.43 4.66
CA ASN A 84 -0.87 11.23 4.58
C ASN A 84 -2.01 10.44 3.90
N HIS A 85 -2.47 9.38 4.57
CA HIS A 85 -3.47 8.46 4.01
C HIS A 85 -4.79 9.16 3.61
N LYS A 86 -5.24 10.14 4.41
CA LYS A 86 -6.50 10.86 4.15
C LYS A 86 -6.45 11.76 2.91
N ALA A 87 -5.27 12.21 2.50
CA ALA A 87 -5.13 13.03 1.30
C ALA A 87 -5.30 12.22 0.00
N VAL A 88 -5.02 10.91 0.05
CA VAL A 88 -5.03 10.03 -1.15
C VAL A 88 -6.17 9.00 -1.14
N VAL A 89 -6.86 8.83 -0.01
CA VAL A 89 -7.99 7.91 0.14
C VAL A 89 -9.24 8.66 0.61
N PRO A 90 -10.17 9.00 -0.30
CA PRO A 90 -11.43 9.66 0.06
C PRO A 90 -12.36 8.77 0.90
N ASP A 91 -13.31 9.39 1.59
CA ASP A 91 -14.39 8.68 2.27
C ASP A 91 -15.18 7.79 1.30
N GLY A 92 -15.59 6.62 1.79
CA GLY A 92 -16.23 5.60 0.97
C GLY A 92 -15.28 4.86 0.01
N LYS A 93 -13.97 5.17 0.02
CA LYS A 93 -12.94 4.50 -0.80
C LYS A 93 -11.83 3.85 0.02
N LEU A 94 -12.06 3.65 1.32
CA LEU A 94 -11.06 3.11 2.23
C LEU A 94 -10.67 1.67 1.88
N CYS A 95 -11.62 0.84 1.45
CA CYS A 95 -11.37 -0.59 1.19
C CYS A 95 -10.67 -0.82 -0.16
N SER A 96 -10.90 0.05 -1.14
CA SER A 96 -10.14 0.08 -2.39
C SER A 96 -8.80 0.81 -2.28
N GLY A 97 -8.53 1.44 -1.13
CA GLY A 97 -7.40 2.33 -0.95
C GLY A 97 -7.44 3.52 -1.91
N GLY A 98 -8.62 3.98 -2.36
CA GLY A 98 -8.76 5.08 -3.32
C GLY A 98 -8.47 4.71 -4.78
N ARG A 99 -8.21 3.42 -5.09
CA ARG A 99 -7.86 2.96 -6.44
C ARG A 99 -9.08 2.39 -7.16
N SER A 100 -9.37 2.90 -8.36
CA SER A 100 -10.47 2.39 -9.20
C SER A 100 -10.39 0.89 -9.49
N LYS A 101 -9.17 0.36 -9.64
CA LYS A 101 -8.89 -1.09 -9.77
C LYS A 101 -9.57 -1.93 -8.69
N TYR A 102 -9.67 -1.42 -7.46
CA TYR A 102 -10.19 -2.16 -6.31
C TYR A 102 -11.58 -1.67 -5.88
N ALA A 103 -12.29 -0.91 -6.72
CA ALA A 103 -13.58 -0.29 -6.38
C ALA A 103 -14.66 -1.30 -5.92
N GLY A 104 -14.56 -2.55 -6.36
CA GLY A 104 -15.45 -3.63 -5.91
C GLY A 104 -15.42 -3.88 -4.40
N PHE A 105 -14.38 -3.49 -3.67
CA PHE A 105 -14.30 -3.73 -2.22
C PHE A 105 -14.95 -2.62 -1.38
N ASP A 106 -15.36 -1.51 -1.98
CA ASP A 106 -16.00 -0.38 -1.30
C ASP A 106 -17.52 -0.55 -1.10
N GLN A 107 -18.08 -1.69 -1.52
CA GLN A 107 -19.51 -1.95 -1.39
C GLN A 107 -19.97 -1.87 0.08
N ALA A 108 -20.97 -1.04 0.33
CA ALA A 108 -21.68 -0.96 1.61
C ALA A 108 -22.73 -2.07 1.69
N ARG A 109 -22.40 -3.17 2.35
CA ARG A 109 -23.23 -4.38 2.44
C ARG A 109 -22.96 -5.14 3.73
N SER A 110 -23.95 -5.90 4.19
CA SER A 110 -23.95 -6.58 5.50
C SER A 110 -23.56 -8.06 5.43
N ASP A 111 -23.33 -8.60 4.23
CA ASP A 111 -23.06 -10.02 3.96
C ASP A 111 -21.62 -10.26 3.49
N TRP A 112 -20.70 -9.34 3.80
CA TRP A 112 -19.27 -9.66 3.74
C TRP A 112 -18.95 -10.80 4.72
N VAL A 113 -18.16 -11.77 4.29
CA VAL A 113 -17.62 -12.80 5.20
C VAL A 113 -16.86 -12.10 6.33
N SER A 114 -17.22 -12.43 7.57
CA SER A 114 -16.67 -11.79 8.78
C SER A 114 -15.99 -12.82 9.67
N THR A 115 -14.85 -12.44 10.26
CA THR A 115 -14.21 -13.22 11.33
C THR A 115 -14.73 -12.73 12.69
N THR A 116 -15.20 -13.64 13.53
CA THR A 116 -15.53 -13.32 14.93
C THR A 116 -14.25 -13.04 15.71
N ILE A 117 -14.17 -11.84 16.30
CA ILE A 117 -13.06 -11.45 17.17
C ILE A 117 -13.59 -11.44 18.63
N PRO A 118 -12.91 -12.09 19.59
CA PRO A 118 -13.28 -12.03 21.00
C PRO A 118 -13.32 -10.59 21.52
N THR A 119 -14.30 -10.28 22.37
CA THR A 119 -14.45 -8.94 22.98
C THR A 119 -13.52 -8.72 24.18
N SER A 120 -12.79 -9.75 24.60
CA SER A 120 -11.89 -9.72 25.75
C SER A 120 -10.72 -10.69 25.54
N GLY A 121 -9.60 -10.41 26.21
CA GLY A 121 -8.39 -11.22 26.10
C GLY A 121 -7.52 -10.84 24.90
N SER A 122 -6.46 -11.62 24.68
CA SER A 122 -5.51 -11.38 23.60
C SER A 122 -6.02 -11.94 22.27
N TYR A 123 -5.83 -11.18 21.19
CA TYR A 123 -6.08 -11.63 19.82
C TYR A 123 -4.87 -11.31 18.95
N THR A 124 -4.41 -12.30 18.17
CA THR A 124 -3.23 -12.14 17.30
C THR A 124 -3.65 -11.77 15.90
N PHE A 125 -3.28 -10.56 15.47
CA PHE A 125 -3.39 -10.12 14.09
C PHE A 125 -2.22 -10.65 13.26
N ARG A 126 -2.49 -11.17 12.06
CA ARG A 126 -1.46 -11.70 11.14
C ARG A 126 -1.58 -11.02 9.78
N PHE A 127 -0.56 -10.25 9.43
CA PHE A 127 -0.42 -9.68 8.09
C PHE A 127 0.43 -10.61 7.22
N ARG A 128 -0.10 -11.06 6.07
CA ARG A 128 0.65 -11.86 5.11
C ARG A 128 1.42 -10.92 4.19
N VAL A 129 2.73 -11.14 4.13
CA VAL A 129 3.67 -10.32 3.37
C VAL A 129 4.22 -11.15 2.21
N THR A 130 4.14 -10.62 0.99
CA THR A 130 4.81 -11.22 -0.17
C THR A 130 6.13 -10.51 -0.50
N ALA A 131 6.25 -9.23 -0.15
CA ALA A 131 7.49 -8.46 -0.20
C ALA A 131 7.68 -7.69 1.11
N GLN A 132 8.80 -7.92 1.80
CA GLN A 132 9.04 -7.34 3.13
C GLN A 132 9.53 -5.89 3.02
N HIS A 133 9.00 -5.03 3.90
CA HIS A 133 9.40 -3.63 4.00
C HIS A 133 9.41 -3.16 5.46
N PRO A 134 10.33 -2.26 5.82
CA PRO A 134 10.27 -1.56 7.10
C PRO A 134 9.06 -0.61 7.12
N GLY A 135 8.38 -0.52 8.25
CA GLY A 135 7.21 0.34 8.42
C GLY A 135 6.48 0.08 9.73
N VAL A 136 5.30 0.68 9.86
CA VAL A 136 4.40 0.49 10.99
C VAL A 136 3.04 0.02 10.50
N PHE A 137 2.32 -0.72 11.35
CA PHE A 137 0.94 -1.10 11.12
C PHE A 137 0.03 -0.29 12.04
N GLU A 138 -0.91 0.44 11.46
CA GLU A 138 -1.98 1.12 12.19
C GLU A 138 -3.28 0.32 12.01
N LEU A 139 -3.93 -0.04 13.12
CA LEU A 139 -5.18 -0.78 13.12
C LEU A 139 -6.33 0.13 13.59
N TYR A 140 -7.37 0.22 12.78
CA TYR A 140 -8.56 1.01 13.06
C TYR A 140 -9.79 0.10 13.17
N ALA A 141 -10.74 0.49 14.01
CA ALA A 141 -12.03 -0.17 14.15
C ALA A 141 -13.17 0.83 13.94
N THR A 142 -14.28 0.38 13.37
CA THR A 142 -15.50 1.18 13.25
C THR A 142 -16.05 1.52 14.64
N LYS A 143 -16.64 2.71 14.77
CA LYS A 143 -17.36 3.11 15.99
C LYS A 143 -18.58 2.21 16.21
N ARG A 144 -19.01 2.11 17.46
CA ARG A 144 -20.32 1.55 17.82
C ARG A 144 -21.41 2.58 17.63
#